data_AF-A0A0M9GC59-F1
#
_entry.id   AF-A0A0M9GC59-F1
#
_cell.length_a   1.000
_cell.length_b   1.000
_cell.length_c   1.000
_cell.angle_alpha   90.00
_cell.angle_beta   90.00
_cell.angle_gamma   90.00
#
_symmetry.space_group_name_H-M   'P 1'
#
loop_
_entity.id
_entity.type
_entity.pdbx_description
1 polymer ?
#
loop_
_entity_poly.entity_id
_entity_poly.type
_entity_poly.pdbx_seq_one_letter_code
_entity_poly.pdbx_strand_id
1 'polypeptide(L)'
;MHIITQNDRMERMSDYLRGEAVRSLDLLRQIDGTIEALVLMRRQMDAFHEAIQSLNATVLSAKNCFFKEEEIIPSLEQAQEILAKIHSDLEQRLVAARKAPELRSEDGVDDAYAQAINSILSYNAAIEQLRWNILEHNADMEGRQESKLLTTDEDIDDLFSNL
;
A
#
# COMPACT_ATOMS: atom_id res chain seq x y z
N MET A 1 38.07 -21.62 47.00
CA MET A 1 38.31 -20.19 46.68
C MET A 1 38.96 -20.17 45.29
N HIS A 2 38.17 -20.06 44.21
CA HIS A 2 38.69 -20.10 42.84
C HIS A 2 39.28 -18.72 42.51
N ILE A 3 40.60 -18.67 42.32
CA ILE A 3 41.28 -17.45 41.87
C ILE A 3 41.04 -17.35 40.36
N ILE A 4 40.17 -16.43 39.95
CA ILE A 4 39.97 -16.09 38.53
C ILE A 4 41.28 -15.46 38.04
N THR A 5 41.94 -16.12 37.10
CA THR A 5 43.22 -15.63 36.58
C THR A 5 43.00 -14.56 35.51
N GLN A 6 44.01 -13.73 35.27
CA GLN A 6 43.95 -12.69 34.25
C GLN A 6 43.73 -13.27 32.84
N ASN A 7 44.16 -14.52 32.61
CA ASN A 7 43.88 -15.29 31.39
C ASN A 7 42.40 -15.66 31.26
N ASP A 8 41.74 -16.14 32.32
CA ASP A 8 40.29 -16.43 32.30
C ASP A 8 39.46 -15.18 31.96
N ARG A 9 39.94 -14.00 32.39
CA ARG A 9 39.31 -12.71 32.06
C ARG A 9 39.51 -12.31 30.60
N MET A 10 40.69 -12.51 30.03
CA MET A 10 40.96 -12.20 28.63
C MET A 10 40.29 -13.18 27.67
N GLU A 11 40.20 -14.45 28.03
CA GLU A 11 39.52 -15.48 27.24
C GLU A 11 38.01 -15.22 27.20
N ARG A 12 37.40 -14.92 28.36
CA ARG A 12 35.99 -14.48 28.40
C ARG A 12 35.74 -13.17 27.68
N MET A 13 36.65 -12.19 27.76
CA MET A 13 36.52 -10.94 27.01
C MET A 13 36.70 -11.17 25.50
N SER A 14 37.60 -12.07 25.08
CA SER A 14 37.76 -12.44 23.68
C SER A 14 36.57 -13.24 23.15
N ASP A 15 35.96 -14.09 23.96
CA ASP A 15 34.74 -14.82 23.61
C ASP A 15 33.52 -13.89 23.61
N TYR A 16 33.48 -12.91 24.51
CA TYR A 16 32.47 -11.84 24.51
C TYR A 16 32.61 -10.95 23.28
N LEU A 17 33.83 -10.53 22.94
CA LEU A 17 34.13 -9.77 21.72
C LEU A 17 33.89 -10.59 20.46
N ARG A 18 34.19 -11.89 20.44
CA ARG A 18 33.87 -12.79 19.31
C ARG A 18 32.38 -13.08 19.20
N GLY A 19 31.66 -13.16 20.33
CA GLY A 19 30.22 -13.34 20.40
C GLY A 19 29.42 -12.10 20.00
N GLU A 20 29.94 -10.90 20.27
CA GLU A 20 29.36 -9.63 19.81
C GLU A 20 29.78 -9.24 18.38
N ALA A 21 30.98 -9.64 17.92
CA ALA A 21 31.60 -9.08 16.70
C ALA A 21 31.63 -9.98 15.46
N VAL A 22 30.91 -11.11 15.39
CA VAL A 22 30.82 -11.87 14.14
C VAL A 22 29.37 -12.18 13.77
N ARG A 23 28.60 -11.13 13.47
CA ARG A 23 27.47 -11.30 12.54
C ARG A 23 28.04 -11.71 11.19
N SER A 24 27.44 -12.72 10.55
CA SER A 24 27.91 -13.13 9.23
C SER A 24 27.71 -11.98 8.24
N LEU A 25 28.71 -11.72 7.40
CA LEU A 25 28.60 -10.73 6.34
C LEU A 25 27.43 -11.03 5.40
N ASP A 26 27.08 -12.31 5.25
CA ASP A 26 25.90 -12.73 4.50
C ASP A 26 24.59 -12.27 5.12
N LEU A 27 24.44 -12.33 6.45
CA LEU A 27 23.25 -11.82 7.14
C LEU A 27 23.13 -10.31 6.96
N LEU A 28 24.22 -9.56 7.17
CA LEU A 28 24.21 -8.11 6.99
C LEU A 28 23.83 -7.73 5.55
N ARG A 29 24.38 -8.43 4.56
CA ARG A 29 24.02 -8.23 3.15
C ARG A 29 22.55 -8.55 2.86
N GLN A 30 21.99 -9.58 3.49
CA GLN A 30 20.56 -9.92 3.35
C GLN A 30 19.66 -8.87 4.00
N ILE A 31 20.06 -8.33 5.16
CA ILE A 31 19.37 -7.22 5.82
C ILE A 31 19.34 -6.01 4.89
N ASP A 32 20.50 -5.57 4.40
CA ASP A 32 20.61 -4.42 3.50
C ASP A 32 19.76 -4.62 2.24
N GLY A 33 19.87 -5.77 1.59
CA GLY A 33 19.08 -6.08 0.40
C GLY A 33 17.57 -6.12 0.65
N THR A 34 17.14 -6.56 1.84
CA THR A 34 15.73 -6.55 2.23
C THR A 34 15.24 -5.11 2.44
N ILE A 35 16.02 -4.28 3.13
CA ILE A 35 15.69 -2.87 3.36
C ILE A 35 15.62 -2.11 2.03
N GLU A 36 16.58 -2.31 1.13
CA GLU A 36 16.58 -1.69 -0.19
C GLU A 36 15.33 -2.08 -1.00
N ALA A 37 14.96 -3.36 -0.99
CA ALA A 37 13.75 -3.83 -1.67
C ALA A 37 12.48 -3.19 -1.10
N LEU A 38 12.38 -3.07 0.23
CA LEU A 38 11.25 -2.43 0.90
C LEU A 38 11.20 -0.92 0.63
N VAL A 39 12.35 -0.24 0.61
CA VAL A 39 12.45 1.18 0.25
C VAL A 39 12.03 1.41 -1.20
N LEU A 40 12.44 0.53 -2.12
CA LEU A 40 12.03 0.60 -3.52
C LEU A 40 10.52 0.40 -3.65
N MET A 41 9.96 -0.62 -2.98
CA MET A 41 8.52 -0.87 -2.97
C MET A 41 7.75 0.32 -2.41
N ARG A 42 8.19 0.90 -1.28
CA ARG A 42 7.60 2.11 -0.71
C ARG A 42 7.57 3.26 -1.72
N ARG A 43 8.71 3.55 -2.36
CA ARG A 43 8.79 4.61 -3.38
C ARG A 43 7.85 4.38 -4.56
N GLN A 44 7.68 3.13 -4.99
CA GLN A 44 6.73 2.79 -6.05
C GLN A 44 5.28 3.04 -5.62
N MET A 45 4.92 2.61 -4.41
CA MET A 45 3.59 2.83 -3.86
C MET A 45 3.29 4.32 -3.63
N ASP A 46 4.27 5.09 -3.16
CA ASP A 46 4.17 6.54 -3.02
C ASP A 46 3.93 7.22 -4.39
N ALA A 47 4.67 6.81 -5.43
CA ALA A 47 4.49 7.32 -6.78
C ALA A 47 3.10 6.97 -7.36
N PHE A 48 2.60 5.76 -7.13
CA PHE A 48 1.25 5.38 -7.54
C PHE A 48 0.17 6.12 -6.76
N HIS A 49 0.39 6.37 -5.47
CA HIS A 49 -0.48 7.19 -4.65
C HIS A 49 -0.58 8.62 -5.23
N GLU A 50 0.54 9.26 -5.55
CA GLU A 50 0.55 10.57 -6.19
C GLU A 50 -0.19 10.58 -7.54
N ALA A 51 -0.01 9.54 -8.35
CA ALA A 51 -0.73 9.39 -9.61
C ALA A 51 -2.26 9.30 -9.42
N ILE A 52 -2.72 8.51 -8.43
CA ILE A 52 -4.15 8.43 -8.10
C ILE A 52 -4.67 9.75 -7.53
N GLN A 53 -3.89 10.48 -6.74
CA GLN A 53 -4.29 11.81 -6.24
C GLN A 53 -4.48 12.80 -7.40
N SER A 54 -3.62 12.74 -8.43
CA SER A 54 -3.80 13.54 -9.64
C SER A 54 -5.07 13.17 -10.41
N LEU A 55 -5.38 11.87 -10.51
CA LEU A 55 -6.64 11.41 -11.11
C LEU A 55 -7.85 11.85 -10.28
N ASN A 56 -7.78 11.81 -8.96
CA ASN A 56 -8.81 12.35 -8.07
C ASN A 56 -9.11 13.82 -8.36
N ALA A 57 -8.06 14.65 -8.45
CA ALA A 57 -8.20 16.06 -8.80
C ALA A 57 -8.83 16.25 -10.21
N THR A 58 -8.51 15.36 -11.15
CA THR A 58 -9.09 15.37 -12.50
C THR A 58 -10.58 15.05 -12.47
N VAL A 59 -11.00 14.02 -11.73
CA VAL A 59 -12.41 13.66 -11.56
C VAL A 59 -13.19 14.81 -10.92
N LEU A 60 -12.69 15.38 -9.83
CA LEU A 60 -13.35 16.48 -9.11
C LEU A 60 -13.46 17.77 -9.92
N SER A 61 -12.56 17.99 -10.89
CA SER A 61 -12.58 19.18 -11.75
C SER A 61 -13.32 18.97 -13.08
N ALA A 62 -13.64 17.72 -13.41
CA ALA A 62 -14.33 17.38 -14.63
C ALA A 62 -15.73 18.01 -14.65
N LYS A 63 -16.12 18.54 -15.81
CA LYS A 63 -17.46 19.12 -16.01
C LYS A 63 -18.06 18.50 -17.26
N ASN A 64 -19.30 18.05 -17.15
CA ASN A 64 -20.10 17.58 -18.28
C ASN A 64 -19.52 16.35 -19.01
N CYS A 65 -18.92 15.42 -18.27
CA CYS A 65 -18.57 14.10 -18.80
C CYS A 65 -19.05 13.01 -17.84
N PHE A 66 -19.31 11.83 -18.37
CA PHE A 66 -19.54 10.61 -17.60
C PHE A 66 -18.30 9.74 -17.68
N PHE A 67 -17.94 9.14 -16.56
CA PHE A 67 -16.92 8.10 -16.50
C PHE A 67 -17.57 6.73 -16.73
N LYS A 68 -16.88 5.83 -17.43
CA LYS A 68 -17.36 4.47 -17.67
C LYS A 68 -17.11 3.59 -16.45
N GLU A 69 -18.07 3.54 -15.54
CA GLU A 69 -17.96 2.79 -14.28
C GLU A 69 -17.67 1.31 -14.53
N GLU A 70 -18.32 0.73 -15.53
CA GLU A 70 -18.23 -0.68 -15.91
C GLU A 70 -16.82 -1.11 -16.34
N GLU A 71 -15.99 -0.16 -16.80
CA GLU A 71 -14.59 -0.41 -17.17
C GLU A 71 -13.63 -0.04 -16.01
N ILE A 72 -13.89 1.09 -15.35
CA ILE A 72 -12.95 1.67 -14.38
C ILE A 72 -13.05 0.99 -13.01
N ILE A 73 -14.28 0.79 -12.49
CA ILE A 73 -14.48 0.29 -11.13
C ILE A 73 -13.89 -1.11 -10.93
N PRO A 74 -14.14 -2.10 -11.82
CA PRO A 74 -13.55 -3.43 -11.67
C PRO A 74 -12.01 -3.41 -11.67
N SER A 75 -11.41 -2.50 -12.44
CA SER A 75 -9.95 -2.33 -12.48
C SER A 75 -9.39 -1.79 -11.17
N LEU A 76 -10.10 -0.83 -10.55
CA LEU A 76 -9.74 -0.30 -9.23
C LEU A 76 -9.89 -1.36 -8.13
N GLU A 77 -10.99 -2.13 -8.15
CA GLU A 77 -11.22 -3.23 -7.21
C GLU A 77 -10.14 -4.30 -7.32
N GLN A 78 -9.78 -4.70 -8.54
CA GLN A 78 -8.68 -5.63 -8.77
C GLN A 78 -7.35 -5.11 -8.20
N ALA A 79 -7.06 -3.83 -8.36
CA ALA A 79 -5.86 -3.23 -7.76
C ALA A 79 -5.90 -3.33 -6.22
N GLN A 80 -7.04 -3.04 -5.59
CA GLN A 80 -7.19 -3.15 -4.13
C GLN A 80 -7.04 -4.60 -3.64
N GLU A 81 -7.56 -5.59 -4.37
CA GLU A 81 -7.36 -7.01 -4.04
C GLU A 81 -5.88 -7.41 -4.05
N ILE A 82 -5.13 -6.92 -5.06
CA ILE A 82 -3.68 -7.17 -5.15
C ILE A 82 -2.96 -6.49 -3.97
N LEU A 83 -3.31 -5.24 -3.65
CA LEU A 83 -2.72 -4.52 -2.53
C LEU A 83 -3.00 -5.21 -1.20
N ALA A 84 -4.20 -5.75 -1.00
CA ALA A 84 -4.56 -6.52 0.19
C ALA A 84 -3.69 -7.79 0.34
N LYS A 85 -3.41 -8.49 -0.77
CA LYS A 85 -2.51 -9.66 -0.76
C LYS A 85 -1.08 -9.27 -0.41
N ILE A 86 -0.56 -8.18 -1.00
CA ILE A 86 0.79 -7.68 -0.70
C ILE A 86 0.88 -7.24 0.77
N HIS A 87 -0.11 -6.50 1.26
CA HIS A 87 -0.20 -6.09 2.66
C HIS A 87 -0.12 -7.29 3.61
N SER A 88 -0.97 -8.30 3.38
CA SER A 88 -0.97 -9.51 4.21
C SER A 88 0.36 -10.27 4.17
N ASP A 89 1.04 -10.32 3.02
CA ASP A 89 2.36 -10.96 2.92
C ASP A 89 3.42 -10.18 3.70
N LEU A 90 3.45 -8.85 3.58
CA LEU A 90 4.37 -8.00 4.33
C LEU A 90 4.14 -8.05 5.84
N GLU A 91 2.90 -8.10 6.30
CA GLU A 91 2.58 -8.27 7.73
C GLU A 91 3.12 -9.59 8.26
N GLN A 92 2.93 -10.69 7.52
CA GLN A 92 3.47 -11.99 7.91
C GLN A 92 5.00 -11.98 7.99
N ARG A 93 5.66 -11.33 7.03
CA ARG A 93 7.12 -11.19 7.01
C ARG A 93 7.63 -10.30 8.13
N LEU A 94 6.94 -9.20 8.44
CA LEU A 94 7.24 -8.34 9.59
C LEU A 94 7.14 -9.12 10.91
N VAL A 95 6.08 -9.90 11.09
CA VAL A 95 5.92 -10.77 12.27
C VAL A 95 7.04 -11.80 12.36
N ALA A 96 7.49 -12.37 11.23
CA ALA A 96 8.62 -13.28 11.20
C ALA A 96 9.93 -12.58 11.54
N ALA A 97 10.19 -11.40 10.97
CA ALA A 97 11.37 -10.59 11.25
C ALA A 97 11.49 -10.21 12.74
N ARG A 98 10.37 -9.81 13.36
CA ARG A 98 10.32 -9.51 14.81
C ARG A 98 10.65 -10.70 15.71
N LYS A 99 10.47 -11.92 15.21
CA LYS A 99 10.74 -13.17 15.94
C LYS A 99 12.12 -13.75 15.64
N ALA A 100 12.86 -13.19 14.67
CA ALA A 100 14.16 -13.67 14.27
C ALA A 100 15.23 -13.23 15.29
N PRO A 101 15.84 -14.15 16.07
CA PRO A 101 16.81 -13.79 17.11
C PRO A 101 18.10 -13.16 16.58
N GLU A 102 18.41 -13.38 15.30
CA GLU A 102 19.55 -12.80 14.61
C GLU A 102 19.36 -11.32 14.24
N LEU A 103 18.11 -10.84 14.18
CA LEU A 103 17.78 -9.45 13.92
C LEU A 103 17.73 -8.65 15.23
N ARG A 104 18.29 -7.45 15.19
CA ARG A 104 18.30 -6.48 16.28
C ARG A 104 17.43 -5.29 15.87
N SER A 105 16.93 -4.56 16.87
CA SER A 105 16.13 -3.35 16.63
C SER A 105 16.89 -2.28 15.84
N GLU A 106 18.21 -2.22 15.99
CA GLU A 106 19.10 -1.28 15.29
C GLU A 106 19.30 -1.61 13.79
N ASP A 107 18.86 -2.78 13.33
CA ASP A 107 18.98 -3.17 11.92
C ASP A 107 17.98 -2.43 11.02
N GLY A 108 16.94 -1.78 11.56
CA GLY A 108 15.98 -0.98 10.79
C GLY A 108 15.01 -1.78 9.92
N VAL A 109 15.05 -3.11 9.95
CA VAL A 109 14.15 -3.99 9.18
C VAL A 109 12.68 -3.77 9.56
N ASP A 110 12.41 -3.62 10.86
CA ASP A 110 11.05 -3.36 11.38
C ASP A 110 10.46 -2.07 10.80
N ASP A 111 11.25 -1.00 10.87
CA ASP A 111 10.88 0.32 10.36
C ASP A 111 10.67 0.29 8.85
N ALA A 112 11.53 -0.41 8.10
CA ALA A 112 11.41 -0.54 6.65
C ALA A 112 10.10 -1.23 6.25
N TYR A 113 9.73 -2.32 6.93
CA TYR A 113 8.45 -3.00 6.70
C TYR A 113 7.27 -2.12 7.08
N ALA A 114 7.30 -1.48 8.25
CA ALA A 114 6.21 -0.61 8.71
C ALA A 114 5.97 0.55 7.73
N GLN A 115 7.04 1.15 7.21
CA GLN A 115 6.94 2.22 6.21
C GLN A 115 6.38 1.73 4.87
N ALA A 116 6.81 0.56 4.38
CA ALA A 116 6.27 -0.01 3.15
C ALA A 116 4.77 -0.36 3.28
N ILE A 117 4.38 -0.97 4.42
CA ILE A 117 2.99 -1.27 4.76
C ILE A 117 2.13 0.00 4.78
N ASN A 118 2.58 1.04 5.47
CA ASN A 118 1.86 2.32 5.54
C ASN A 118 1.67 2.97 4.17
N SER A 119 2.67 2.88 3.28
CA SER A 119 2.58 3.38 1.91
C SER A 119 1.55 2.60 1.09
N ILE A 120 1.50 1.27 1.21
CA ILE A 120 0.47 0.42 0.58
C ILE A 120 -0.93 0.81 1.07
N LEU A 121 -1.12 0.98 2.38
CA LEU A 121 -2.40 1.38 2.96
C LEU A 121 -2.84 2.76 2.46
N SER A 122 -1.91 3.70 2.37
CA SER A 122 -2.16 5.05 1.83
C SER A 122 -2.55 5.01 0.35
N TYR A 123 -1.89 4.17 -0.44
CA TYR A 123 -2.24 3.98 -1.85
C TYR A 123 -3.63 3.33 -2.00
N ASN A 124 -3.93 2.29 -1.22
CA ASN A 124 -5.22 1.62 -1.22
C ASN A 124 -6.37 2.57 -0.84
N ALA A 125 -6.16 3.42 0.17
CA ALA A 125 -7.13 4.44 0.57
C ALA A 125 -7.34 5.51 -0.52
N ALA A 126 -6.30 5.87 -1.29
CA ALA A 126 -6.45 6.80 -2.40
C ALA A 126 -7.25 6.21 -3.56
N ILE A 127 -7.07 4.91 -3.85
CA ILE A 127 -7.89 4.19 -4.85
C ILE A 127 -9.34 4.15 -4.40
N GLU A 128 -9.59 3.88 -3.11
CA GLU A 128 -10.93 3.91 -2.54
C GLU A 128 -11.58 5.26 -2.77
N GLN A 129 -10.89 6.35 -2.40
CA GLN A 129 -11.38 7.70 -2.61
C GLN A 129 -11.68 8.01 -4.08
N LEU A 130 -10.85 7.51 -5.01
CA LEU A 130 -11.09 7.67 -6.45
C LEU A 130 -12.36 6.97 -6.90
N ARG A 131 -12.62 5.75 -6.41
CA ARG A 131 -13.87 5.06 -6.69
C ARG A 131 -15.06 5.89 -6.21
N TRP A 132 -15.03 6.38 -4.97
CA TRP A 132 -16.10 7.22 -4.43
C TRP A 132 -16.32 8.48 -5.27
N ASN A 133 -15.25 9.19 -5.62
CA ASN A 133 -15.35 10.42 -6.41
C ASN A 133 -15.93 10.18 -7.81
N ILE A 134 -15.61 9.05 -8.45
CA ILE A 134 -16.17 8.69 -9.76
C ILE A 134 -17.67 8.44 -9.66
N LEU A 135 -18.08 7.64 -8.68
CA LEU A 135 -19.49 7.30 -8.46
C LEU A 135 -20.31 8.54 -8.10
N GLU A 136 -19.78 9.39 -7.22
CA GLU A 136 -20.41 10.66 -6.84
C GLU A 136 -20.54 11.61 -8.03
N HIS A 137 -19.48 11.78 -8.82
CA HIS A 137 -19.50 12.63 -10.01
C HIS A 137 -20.54 12.15 -11.03
N ASN A 138 -20.60 10.85 -11.31
CA ASN A 138 -21.57 10.32 -12.26
C ASN A 138 -23.01 10.48 -11.75
N ALA A 139 -23.27 10.21 -10.47
CA ALA A 139 -24.59 10.44 -9.85
C ALA A 139 -25.03 11.92 -9.96
N ASP A 140 -24.11 12.85 -9.70
CA ASP A 140 -24.36 14.30 -9.86
C ASP A 140 -24.68 14.69 -11.31
N MET A 141 -24.11 13.95 -12.28
CA MET A 141 -24.36 14.17 -13.70
C MET A 141 -25.69 13.57 -14.17
N GLU A 142 -26.12 12.42 -13.62
CA GLU A 142 -27.45 11.83 -13.88
C GLU A 142 -28.57 12.78 -13.42
N GLY A 143 -28.39 13.43 -12.26
CA GLY A 143 -29.34 14.42 -11.74
C GLY A 143 -29.46 15.70 -12.59
N ARG A 144 -28.63 15.88 -13.61
CA ARG A 144 -28.68 17.00 -14.58
C ARG A 144 -29.35 16.65 -15.89
N GLN A 145 -29.76 15.40 -16.11
CA GLN A 145 -30.68 15.12 -17.21
C GLN A 145 -31.99 15.86 -16.92
N GLU A 146 -32.40 16.75 -17.83
CA GLU A 146 -33.72 17.36 -17.75
C GLU A 146 -34.74 16.22 -17.68
N SER A 147 -35.41 16.08 -16.55
CA SER A 147 -36.58 15.21 -16.44
C SER A 147 -37.58 15.69 -17.48
N LYS A 148 -37.67 14.98 -18.62
CA LYS A 148 -38.70 15.22 -19.62
C LYS A 148 -40.02 14.92 -18.93
N LEU A 149 -40.74 15.97 -18.53
CA LEU A 149 -42.10 15.83 -18.04
C LEU A 149 -42.93 15.27 -19.19
N LEU A 150 -43.29 14.00 -19.10
CA LEU A 150 -44.21 13.36 -20.03
C LEU A 150 -45.58 13.98 -19.77
N THR A 151 -45.94 14.99 -20.57
CA THR A 151 -47.17 15.76 -20.37
C THR A 151 -48.24 15.40 -21.37
N THR A 152 -47.89 14.65 -22.40
CA THR A 152 -48.77 14.22 -23.47
C THR A 152 -48.71 12.71 -23.66
N ASP A 153 -49.77 12.14 -24.25
CA ASP A 153 -49.81 10.72 -24.59
C ASP A 153 -48.73 10.37 -25.64
N GLU A 154 -48.40 11.29 -26.55
CA GLU A 154 -47.29 11.15 -27.51
C GLU A 154 -45.92 11.06 -26.82
N ASP A 155 -45.69 11.80 -25.73
CA ASP A 155 -44.43 11.70 -24.98
C ASP A 155 -44.22 10.30 -24.38
N ILE A 156 -45.32 9.64 -24.00
CA ILE A 156 -45.31 8.28 -23.45
C ILE A 156 -45.03 7.27 -24.56
N ASP A 157 -45.72 7.40 -25.70
CA ASP A 157 -45.51 6.51 -26.86
C ASP A 157 -44.07 6.61 -27.40
N ASP A 158 -43.50 7.81 -27.46
CA ASP A 158 -42.10 8.04 -27.88
C ASP A 158 -41.08 7.43 -26.90
N LEU A 159 -41.39 7.39 -25.60
CA LEU A 159 -40.51 6.79 -24.60
C LEU A 159 -40.41 5.26 -24.79
N PHE A 160 -41.55 4.59 -25.03
CA PHE A 160 -41.59 3.15 -25.23
C PHE A 160 -41.14 2.70 -26.63
N SER A 161 -41.12 3.62 -27.59
CA SER A 161 -40.62 3.36 -28.95
C SER A 161 -39.08 3.34 -29.04
N ASN A 162 -38.39 3.91 -28.05
CA ASN A 162 -36.93 4.02 -27.99
C ASN A 162 -36.27 3.07 -26.97
N LEU A 163 -37.05 2.15 -26.38
CA LEU A 163 -36.62 1.03 -25.54
C LEU A 163 -36.32 -0.21 -26.40
#